data_AF-A0A2N5KD55-F1
#
_entry.id   AF-A0A2N5KD55-F1
#
_cell.length_a   1.000
_cell.length_b   1.000
_cell.length_c   1.000
_cell.angle_alpha   90.00
_cell.angle_beta   90.00
_cell.angle_gamma   90.00
#
_symmetry.space_group_name_H-M   'P 1'
#
loop_
_entity.id
_entity.type
_entity.pdbx_description
1 polymer ?
#
loop_
_entity_poly.entity_id
_entity_poly.type
_entity_poly.pdbx_seq_one_letter_code
_entity_poly.pdbx_strand_id
1 'polypeptide(L)'
;MDTAWFRHPRLGGLALGIAPQDSAAAAPWTRQREFASPRFENVWRDADAAVAEGRTNRSWTWGPGPWFDYKEFYHQSPNGLRQVQYFDKARMEINNPATTSGPLADVTNGLLPVELVSGRLKLGDGTGPDQNEQREPALLPVAGDPQSENLDAPTYASFRSVATSDNGYKDQNKVGQRVGATLGKDGAIGFRQDLAEQRGTDIAVYESVTGHNVPRVFNDFRNGGPIPAIAAFGLP
;
A
#
# COMPACT_ATOMS: atom_id res chain seq x y z
N MET A 1 -36.59 76.82 35.38
CA MET A 1 -36.16 77.34 34.07
C MET A 1 -35.34 76.22 33.46
N ASP A 2 -36.00 75.34 32.69
CA ASP A 2 -35.96 75.31 31.20
C ASP A 2 -34.67 74.63 30.72
N THR A 3 -34.61 73.66 29.80
CA THR A 3 -35.55 73.01 28.88
C THR A 3 -34.85 71.71 28.40
N ALA A 4 -35.51 70.92 27.54
CA ALA A 4 -35.24 69.50 27.30
C ALA A 4 -34.42 69.15 26.01
N TRP A 5 -34.11 67.84 25.92
CA TRP A 5 -33.90 66.96 24.74
C TRP A 5 -32.53 66.92 24.01
N PHE A 6 -31.89 65.73 24.02
CA PHE A 6 -31.73 64.86 22.84
C PHE A 6 -31.34 63.42 23.25
N ARG A 7 -31.81 62.43 22.47
CA ARG A 7 -31.67 60.98 22.68
C ARG A 7 -30.45 60.39 21.95
N HIS A 8 -30.08 59.17 22.42
CA HIS A 8 -29.40 58.03 21.74
C HIS A 8 -27.90 57.81 22.07
N PRO A 9 -27.37 56.58 21.90
CA PRO A 9 -27.76 55.33 22.53
C PRO A 9 -26.53 54.60 23.15
N ARG A 10 -26.80 53.40 23.70
CA ARG A 10 -25.89 52.56 24.49
C ARG A 10 -24.67 52.04 23.72
N LEU A 11 -23.57 51.91 24.46
CA LEU A 11 -22.34 51.17 24.18
C LEU A 11 -22.64 49.80 23.55
N GLY A 12 -22.17 49.59 22.32
CA GLY A 12 -22.05 48.26 21.70
C GLY A 12 -20.59 47.84 21.72
N GLY A 13 -20.21 46.99 22.68
CA GLY A 13 -18.93 46.30 22.66
C GLY A 13 -18.94 45.22 21.57
N LEU A 14 -17.99 45.32 20.63
CA LEU A 14 -17.70 44.26 19.67
C LEU A 14 -17.15 43.04 20.43
N ALA A 15 -17.97 42.01 20.60
CA ALA A 15 -17.50 40.68 20.90
C ALA A 15 -16.99 40.05 19.59
N LEU A 16 -15.67 39.92 19.46
CA LEU A 16 -15.05 39.06 18.47
C LEU A 16 -15.43 37.60 18.79
N GLY A 17 -16.43 37.08 18.09
CA GLY A 17 -16.76 35.66 18.12
C GLY A 17 -15.63 34.87 17.49
N ILE A 18 -14.90 34.10 18.29
CA ILE A 18 -14.00 33.06 17.79
C ILE A 18 -14.91 31.95 17.27
N ALA A 19 -15.05 31.86 15.93
CA ALA A 19 -15.65 30.68 15.32
C ALA A 19 -14.72 29.48 15.61
N PRO A 20 -15.25 28.32 16.06
CA PRO A 20 -14.45 27.12 16.11
C PRO A 20 -13.98 26.82 14.69
N GLN A 21 -12.66 26.69 14.50
CA GLN A 21 -12.14 26.10 13.29
C GLN A 21 -12.58 24.63 13.31
N ASP A 22 -13.52 24.29 12.43
CA ASP A 22 -13.85 22.90 12.16
C ASP A 22 -12.57 22.22 11.65
N SER A 23 -11.87 21.53 12.54
CA SER A 23 -10.88 20.54 12.16
C SER A 23 -11.56 19.59 11.19
N ALA A 24 -11.06 19.51 9.95
CA ALA A 24 -11.53 18.53 8.98
C ALA A 24 -11.36 17.14 9.60
N ALA A 25 -12.43 16.60 10.17
CA ALA A 25 -12.47 15.22 10.59
C ALA A 25 -12.37 14.36 9.33
N ALA A 26 -11.49 13.36 9.34
CA ALA A 26 -11.44 12.37 8.28
C ALA A 26 -12.86 11.81 8.06
N ALA A 27 -13.34 11.85 6.82
CA ALA A 27 -14.65 11.29 6.49
C ALA A 27 -14.69 9.83 6.95
N PRO A 28 -15.82 9.34 7.49
CA PRO A 28 -15.94 7.97 7.93
C PRO A 28 -15.63 7.01 6.78
N TRP A 29 -14.75 6.04 7.01
CA TRP A 29 -14.43 4.95 6.09
C TRP A 29 -15.70 4.17 5.79
N THR A 30 -16.37 4.53 4.71
CA THR A 30 -17.54 3.80 4.24
C THR A 30 -16.98 2.61 3.47
N ARG A 31 -17.30 1.37 3.88
CA ARG A 31 -16.95 0.17 3.09
C ARG A 31 -17.68 0.23 1.76
N GLN A 32 -17.10 0.93 0.78
CA GLN A 32 -17.58 0.92 -0.58
C GLN A 32 -17.09 -0.36 -1.23
N ARG A 33 -18.03 -1.30 -1.41
CA ARG A 33 -17.83 -2.51 -2.22
C ARG A 33 -17.96 -2.22 -3.72
N GLU A 34 -18.06 -0.95 -4.10
CA GLU A 34 -18.08 -0.51 -5.48
C GLU A 34 -16.65 -0.19 -5.92
N PHE A 35 -16.39 -0.36 -7.21
CA PHE A 35 -15.12 0.06 -7.77
C PHE A 35 -15.13 1.57 -7.99
N ALA A 36 -14.15 2.26 -7.42
CA ALA A 36 -13.99 3.70 -7.59
C ALA A 36 -13.65 4.12 -9.04
N SER A 37 -13.32 3.16 -9.91
CA SER A 37 -13.09 3.38 -11.34
C SER A 37 -13.40 2.12 -12.13
N PRO A 38 -14.02 2.24 -13.33
CA PRO A 38 -14.14 1.12 -14.27
C PRO A 38 -12.79 0.52 -14.68
N ARG A 39 -11.70 1.31 -14.59
CA ARG A 39 -10.33 0.82 -14.84
C ARG A 39 -9.91 -0.20 -13.78
N PHE A 40 -10.20 0.06 -12.50
CA PHE A 40 -9.94 -0.92 -11.43
C PHE A 40 -10.79 -2.17 -11.58
N GLU A 41 -12.07 -2.00 -11.91
CA GLU A 41 -12.96 -3.12 -12.18
C GLU A 41 -12.46 -4.00 -13.32
N ASN A 42 -12.00 -3.39 -14.42
CA ASN A 42 -11.45 -4.14 -15.56
C ASN A 42 -10.22 -4.97 -15.15
N VAL A 43 -9.26 -4.38 -14.44
CA VAL A 43 -8.07 -5.10 -13.97
C VAL A 43 -8.45 -6.23 -13.02
N TRP A 44 -9.37 -5.97 -12.07
CA TRP A 44 -9.86 -6.99 -11.15
C TRP A 44 -10.63 -8.10 -11.89
N ARG A 45 -11.44 -7.77 -12.89
CA ARG A 45 -12.21 -8.74 -13.68
C ARG A 45 -11.31 -9.66 -14.48
N ASP A 46 -10.29 -9.09 -15.12
CA ASP A 46 -9.34 -9.84 -15.94
C ASP A 46 -8.48 -10.77 -15.07
N ALA A 47 -8.30 -10.42 -13.80
CA ALA A 47 -7.77 -11.30 -12.77
C ALA A 47 -8.89 -12.00 -11.98
N ASP A 48 -9.16 -11.50 -10.79
CA ASP A 48 -9.76 -12.16 -9.63
C ASP A 48 -11.25 -12.53 -9.78
N ALA A 49 -11.97 -12.03 -10.78
CA ALA A 49 -13.33 -12.51 -11.07
C ALA A 49 -13.37 -14.02 -11.33
N ALA A 50 -12.38 -14.57 -12.04
CA ALA A 50 -12.35 -16.01 -12.30
C ALA A 50 -12.17 -16.84 -11.01
N VAL A 51 -11.52 -16.30 -9.97
CA VAL A 51 -11.40 -16.94 -8.66
C VAL A 51 -12.71 -16.84 -7.90
N ALA A 52 -13.33 -15.64 -7.90
CA ALA A 52 -14.63 -15.40 -7.28
C ALA A 52 -15.74 -16.31 -7.83
N GLU A 53 -15.70 -16.57 -9.13
CA GLU A 53 -16.69 -17.40 -9.84
C GLU A 53 -16.32 -18.89 -9.83
N GLY A 54 -15.22 -19.30 -9.19
CA GLY A 54 -14.78 -20.69 -9.13
C GLY A 54 -14.35 -21.27 -10.49
N ARG A 55 -14.02 -20.42 -11.47
CA ARG A 55 -13.55 -20.81 -12.80
C ARG A 55 -12.07 -21.20 -12.86
N THR A 56 -11.34 -21.03 -11.76
CA THR A 56 -9.92 -21.39 -11.65
C THR A 56 -9.56 -21.72 -10.20
N ASN A 57 -8.52 -22.53 -10.03
CA ASN A 57 -7.97 -22.91 -8.71
C ASN A 57 -6.77 -22.05 -8.27
N ARG A 58 -6.45 -20.97 -8.99
CA ARG A 58 -5.39 -20.04 -8.56
C ARG A 58 -5.81 -19.25 -7.33
N SER A 59 -4.83 -18.76 -6.57
CA SER A 59 -5.09 -17.85 -5.44
C SER A 59 -5.45 -16.43 -5.93
N TRP A 60 -5.97 -15.62 -5.02
CA TRP A 60 -6.28 -14.20 -5.22
C TRP A 60 -5.01 -13.36 -5.46
N THR A 61 -5.11 -12.37 -6.34
CA THR A 61 -4.04 -11.36 -6.54
C THR A 61 -4.28 -10.14 -5.65
N TRP A 62 -5.47 -9.54 -5.73
CA TRP A 62 -5.90 -8.41 -4.89
C TRP A 62 -6.92 -8.83 -3.83
N GLY A 63 -7.82 -9.78 -4.15
CA GLY A 63 -8.81 -10.28 -3.21
C GLY A 63 -10.22 -10.41 -3.79
N PRO A 64 -11.21 -10.80 -2.95
CA PRO A 64 -12.58 -11.10 -3.39
C PRO A 64 -13.38 -9.91 -3.92
N GLY A 65 -12.90 -8.69 -3.71
CA GLY A 65 -13.52 -7.46 -4.19
C GLY A 65 -12.95 -6.22 -3.48
N PRO A 66 -13.40 -5.02 -3.86
CA PRO A 66 -12.98 -3.78 -3.22
C PRO A 66 -13.41 -3.73 -1.75
N TRP A 67 -12.56 -3.15 -0.90
CA TRP A 67 -12.83 -2.94 0.51
C TRP A 67 -13.26 -1.50 0.82
N PHE A 68 -12.45 -0.52 0.39
CA PHE A 68 -12.76 0.90 0.40
C PHE A 68 -11.86 1.64 -0.60
N ASP A 69 -12.22 2.86 -0.97
CA ASP A 69 -11.44 3.74 -1.83
C ASP A 69 -11.12 5.07 -1.13
N TYR A 70 -10.13 5.79 -1.66
CA TYR A 70 -9.72 7.08 -1.13
C TYR A 70 -9.04 7.96 -2.18
N LYS A 71 -9.03 9.27 -1.93
CA LYS A 71 -8.20 10.24 -2.66
C LYS A 71 -6.99 10.57 -1.82
N GLU A 72 -5.80 10.23 -2.30
CA GLU A 72 -4.55 10.46 -1.58
C GLU A 72 -3.76 11.59 -2.23
N PHE A 73 -3.05 12.38 -1.41
CA PHE A 73 -2.15 13.40 -1.93
C PHE A 73 -1.07 12.76 -2.80
N TYR A 74 -0.89 13.31 -4.00
CA TYR A 74 0.14 12.88 -4.93
C TYR A 74 0.55 14.04 -5.82
N HIS A 75 1.80 14.46 -5.70
CA HIS A 75 2.33 15.73 -6.22
C HIS A 75 2.14 15.87 -7.74
N GLN A 76 2.32 14.78 -8.50
CA GLN A 76 2.20 14.77 -9.96
C GLN A 76 0.76 14.54 -10.45
N SER A 77 -0.18 14.22 -9.56
CA SER A 77 -1.58 14.06 -9.97
C SER A 77 -2.22 15.41 -10.31
N PRO A 78 -3.14 15.46 -11.29
CA PRO A 78 -4.01 16.61 -11.46
C PRO A 78 -4.72 16.96 -10.15
N ASN A 79 -4.64 18.23 -9.74
CA ASN A 79 -5.14 18.73 -8.44
C ASN A 79 -4.44 18.14 -7.19
N GLY A 80 -3.29 17.47 -7.36
CA GLY A 80 -2.51 16.92 -6.25
C GLY A 80 -3.13 15.69 -5.60
N LEU A 81 -4.07 15.00 -6.26
CA LEU A 81 -4.77 13.83 -5.70
C LEU A 81 -4.81 12.64 -6.66
N ARG A 82 -4.29 11.48 -6.23
CA ARG A 82 -4.46 10.19 -6.92
C ARG A 82 -5.73 9.47 -6.44
N GLN A 83 -6.35 8.69 -7.32
CA GLN A 83 -7.41 7.76 -6.91
C GLN A 83 -6.77 6.46 -6.44
N VAL A 84 -7.19 5.95 -5.28
CA VAL A 84 -6.75 4.65 -4.74
C VAL A 84 -7.96 3.79 -4.43
N GLN A 85 -7.83 2.48 -4.65
CA GLN A 85 -8.79 1.46 -4.23
C GLN A 85 -8.05 0.38 -3.43
N TYR A 86 -8.46 0.18 -2.18
CA TYR A 86 -7.94 -0.87 -1.32
C TYR A 86 -8.73 -2.18 -1.49
N PHE A 87 -7.99 -3.27 -1.53
CA PHE A 87 -8.47 -4.65 -1.50
C PHE A 87 -7.86 -5.37 -0.30
N ASP A 88 -8.24 -6.62 -0.09
CA ASP A 88 -7.75 -7.44 1.02
C ASP A 88 -6.22 -7.62 1.03
N LYS A 89 -5.60 -7.75 -0.15
CA LYS A 89 -4.16 -8.10 -0.27
C LYS A 89 -3.28 -6.98 -0.79
N ALA A 90 -3.87 -5.97 -1.41
CA ALA A 90 -3.15 -4.94 -2.14
C ALA A 90 -4.04 -3.72 -2.38
N ARG A 91 -3.50 -2.69 -3.04
CA ARG A 91 -4.26 -1.51 -3.47
C ARG A 91 -3.93 -1.16 -4.91
N MET A 92 -4.93 -0.74 -5.68
CA MET A 92 -4.71 -0.18 -7.01
C MET A 92 -4.71 1.34 -6.97
N GLU A 93 -3.92 1.97 -7.83
CA GLU A 93 -3.77 3.42 -7.89
C GLU A 93 -3.93 3.93 -9.33
N ILE A 94 -4.50 5.13 -9.48
CA ILE A 94 -4.47 5.92 -10.70
C ILE A 94 -3.86 7.27 -10.33
N ASN A 95 -2.60 7.46 -10.71
CA ASN A 95 -1.86 8.70 -10.43
C ASN A 95 -2.29 9.81 -11.38
N ASN A 96 -2.55 9.52 -12.65
CA ASN A 96 -3.08 10.53 -13.58
C ASN A 96 -4.34 10.01 -14.29
N PRO A 97 -5.53 10.55 -13.97
CA PRO A 97 -6.78 10.10 -14.60
C PRO A 97 -6.84 10.36 -16.11
N ALA A 98 -6.05 11.29 -16.65
CA ALA A 98 -5.97 11.54 -18.08
C ALA A 98 -5.12 10.51 -18.84
N THR A 99 -4.24 9.78 -18.13
CA THR A 99 -3.41 8.74 -18.74
C THR A 99 -4.22 7.45 -18.84
N THR A 100 -4.35 6.91 -20.04
CA THR A 100 -5.09 5.67 -20.33
C THR A 100 -4.28 4.67 -21.15
N SER A 101 -3.01 4.97 -21.41
CA SER A 101 -2.07 4.10 -22.14
C SER A 101 -1.50 2.98 -21.27
N GLY A 102 -0.98 1.93 -21.90
CA GLY A 102 -0.29 0.82 -21.23
C GLY A 102 -1.18 -0.39 -20.94
N PRO A 103 -0.59 -1.51 -20.49
CA PRO A 103 -1.26 -2.81 -20.41
C PRO A 103 -2.45 -2.85 -19.44
N LEU A 104 -2.48 -1.98 -18.43
CA LEU A 104 -3.59 -1.86 -17.47
C LEU A 104 -4.26 -0.49 -17.51
N ALA A 105 -4.16 0.21 -18.66
CA ALA A 105 -4.59 1.59 -18.81
C ALA A 105 -4.16 2.42 -17.60
N ASP A 106 -2.85 2.51 -17.32
CA ASP A 106 -2.24 3.29 -16.22
C ASP A 106 -2.72 2.96 -14.78
N VAL A 107 -3.38 1.82 -14.56
CA VAL A 107 -3.57 1.29 -13.19
C VAL A 107 -2.26 0.69 -12.71
N THR A 108 -1.78 1.14 -11.56
CA THR A 108 -0.59 0.59 -10.88
C THR A 108 -0.98 -0.12 -9.60
N ASN A 109 -0.17 -1.09 -9.17
CA ASN A 109 -0.27 -1.64 -7.82
C ASN A 109 0.49 -0.73 -6.84
N GLY A 110 -0.12 -0.47 -5.69
CA GLY A 110 0.45 0.43 -4.70
C GLY A 110 1.62 -0.16 -3.94
N LEU A 111 2.47 0.73 -3.41
CA LEU A 111 3.71 0.38 -2.71
C LEU A 111 3.53 0.20 -1.20
N LEU A 112 2.30 -0.05 -0.73
CA LEU A 112 1.98 -0.08 0.70
C LEU A 112 2.93 -0.98 1.53
N PRO A 113 3.28 -2.22 1.11
CA PRO A 113 4.26 -3.02 1.86
C PRO A 113 5.63 -2.34 1.97
N VAL A 114 6.10 -1.69 0.90
CA VAL A 114 7.38 -0.95 0.90
C VAL A 114 7.31 0.26 1.82
N GLU A 115 6.19 1.00 1.80
CA GLU A 115 5.93 2.15 2.68
C GLU A 115 5.91 1.71 4.15
N LEU A 116 5.26 0.58 4.47
CA LEU A 116 5.19 0.04 5.83
C LEU A 116 6.54 -0.47 6.36
N VAL A 117 7.37 -1.08 5.52
CA VAL A 117 8.72 -1.54 5.91
C VAL A 117 9.68 -0.38 6.08
N SER A 118 9.65 0.59 5.16
CA SER A 118 10.61 1.71 5.13
C SER A 118 10.22 2.89 6.00
N GLY A 119 8.93 3.03 6.31
CA GLY A 119 8.35 4.24 6.88
C GLY A 119 8.32 5.42 5.91
N ARG A 120 8.55 5.21 4.61
CA ARG A 120 8.58 6.29 3.60
C ARG A 120 7.29 6.27 2.80
N LEU A 121 6.31 7.06 3.20
CA LEU A 121 5.04 7.21 2.48
C LEU A 121 5.29 7.97 1.17
N LYS A 122 4.86 7.42 0.03
CA LYS A 122 5.01 8.07 -1.26
C LYS A 122 3.96 9.15 -1.47
N LEU A 123 4.44 10.37 -1.69
CA LEU A 123 3.64 11.55 -2.05
C LEU A 123 3.84 11.96 -3.51
N GLY A 124 4.66 11.25 -4.27
CA GLY A 124 4.93 11.54 -5.68
C GLY A 124 5.95 10.57 -6.30
N ASP A 125 6.33 10.83 -7.55
CA ASP A 125 7.22 9.95 -8.33
C ASP A 125 8.68 9.93 -7.84
N GLY A 126 9.14 11.01 -7.18
CA GLY A 126 10.55 11.16 -6.82
C GLY A 126 10.95 10.54 -5.48
N THR A 127 12.26 10.58 -5.17
CA THR A 127 12.85 10.07 -3.92
C THR A 127 13.21 11.19 -2.92
N GLY A 128 12.99 12.45 -3.30
CA GLY A 128 13.25 13.64 -2.48
C GLY A 128 12.29 13.83 -1.30
N PRO A 129 12.61 14.76 -0.37
CA PRO A 129 11.83 15.03 0.84
C PRO A 129 10.46 15.69 0.57
N ASP A 130 10.28 16.28 -0.61
CA ASP A 130 9.01 16.83 -1.11
C ASP A 130 8.12 15.75 -1.76
N GLN A 131 8.71 14.60 -2.08
CA GLN A 131 8.07 13.47 -2.76
C GLN A 131 7.76 12.31 -1.82
N ASN A 132 8.25 12.39 -0.57
CA ASN A 132 8.14 11.32 0.42
C ASN A 132 7.95 11.93 1.80
N GLU A 133 7.12 11.28 2.60
CA GLU A 133 6.94 11.64 4.00
C GLU A 133 7.49 10.53 4.90
N GLN A 134 8.38 10.91 5.83
CA GLN A 134 8.95 9.95 6.78
C GLN A 134 7.97 9.70 7.93
N ARG A 135 7.83 8.42 8.25
CA ARG A 135 7.08 7.83 9.37
C ARG A 135 7.96 6.78 10.03
N GLU A 136 7.52 6.31 11.19
CA GLU A 136 8.08 5.08 11.76
C GLU A 136 7.64 3.87 10.91
N PRO A 137 8.53 2.90 10.66
CA PRO A 137 8.16 1.61 10.11
C PRO A 137 7.03 0.96 10.93
N ALA A 138 6.13 0.25 10.25
CA ALA A 138 4.91 -0.23 10.89
C ALA A 138 5.17 -1.44 11.81
N LEU A 139 4.67 -1.36 13.04
CA LEU A 139 4.69 -2.45 14.02
C LEU A 139 3.55 -3.46 13.85
N LEU A 140 2.84 -3.40 12.73
CA LEU A 140 1.78 -4.35 12.38
C LEU A 140 2.40 -5.70 11.97
N PRO A 141 1.90 -6.83 12.48
CA PRO A 141 2.29 -8.15 11.99
C PRO A 141 2.11 -8.26 10.48
N VAL A 142 3.10 -8.85 9.78
CA VAL A 142 3.04 -9.00 8.32
C VAL A 142 2.01 -10.05 7.88
N ALA A 143 1.79 -11.07 8.71
CA ALA A 143 0.88 -12.18 8.47
C ALA A 143 0.48 -12.86 9.78
N GLY A 144 -0.64 -13.57 9.74
CA GLY A 144 -1.15 -14.35 10.87
C GLY A 144 -1.98 -13.53 11.87
N ASP A 145 -1.99 -13.99 13.11
CA ASP A 145 -2.83 -13.43 14.17
C ASP A 145 -2.39 -12.02 14.59
N PRO A 146 -3.31 -11.21 15.14
CA PRO A 146 -2.97 -9.90 15.68
C PRO A 146 -1.86 -9.97 16.73
N GLN A 147 -1.13 -8.87 16.91
CA GLN A 147 -0.02 -8.80 17.86
C GLN A 147 -0.43 -9.17 19.30
N SER A 148 -1.68 -8.90 19.69
CA SER A 148 -2.23 -9.28 20.99
C SER A 148 -2.29 -10.79 21.23
N GLU A 149 -2.29 -11.58 20.16
CA GLU A 149 -2.40 -13.04 20.19
C GLU A 149 -1.07 -13.73 19.82
N ASN A 150 -0.25 -13.09 18.99
CA ASN A 150 1.08 -13.56 18.64
C ASN A 150 2.14 -12.47 18.81
N LEU A 151 2.74 -12.43 20.00
CA LEU A 151 3.75 -11.43 20.35
C LEU A 151 5.04 -11.58 19.53
N ASP A 152 5.37 -12.80 19.07
CA ASP A 152 6.62 -13.12 18.37
C ASP A 152 6.53 -12.93 16.85
N ALA A 153 5.34 -12.61 16.32
CA ALA A 153 5.15 -12.38 14.90
C ALA A 153 6.05 -11.24 14.37
N PRO A 154 6.81 -11.47 13.28
CA PRO A 154 7.48 -10.40 12.55
C PRO A 154 6.49 -9.33 12.09
N THR A 155 6.92 -8.09 12.22
CA THR A 155 6.19 -6.91 11.79
C THR A 155 6.78 -6.40 10.48
N TYR A 156 6.11 -5.47 9.80
CA TYR A 156 6.73 -4.79 8.66
C TYR A 156 8.07 -4.12 9.04
N ALA A 157 8.16 -3.53 10.24
CA ALA A 157 9.41 -2.96 10.76
C ALA A 157 10.55 -3.99 10.88
N SER A 158 10.23 -5.26 11.14
CA SER A 158 11.22 -6.35 11.27
C SER A 158 12.00 -6.61 9.97
N PHE A 159 11.42 -6.26 8.81
CA PHE A 159 12.04 -6.49 7.49
C PHE A 159 13.04 -5.40 7.07
N ARG A 160 13.16 -4.30 7.82
CA ARG A 160 13.91 -3.10 7.39
C ARG A 160 15.37 -3.37 7.01
N SER A 161 16.01 -4.34 7.66
CA SER A 161 17.42 -4.71 7.41
C SER A 161 17.60 -5.69 6.24
N VAL A 162 16.53 -6.31 5.75
CA VAL A 162 16.60 -7.39 4.75
C VAL A 162 15.72 -7.17 3.52
N ALA A 163 14.85 -6.16 3.53
CA ALA A 163 14.09 -5.74 2.37
C ALA A 163 14.90 -4.78 1.50
N THR A 164 14.86 -5.00 0.19
CA THR A 164 15.29 -4.00 -0.79
C THR A 164 14.31 -2.83 -0.77
N SER A 165 14.82 -1.65 -0.47
CA SER A 165 14.11 -0.37 -0.57
C SER A 165 15.09 0.70 -1.04
N ASP A 166 14.86 1.98 -0.72
CA ASP A 166 15.82 3.07 -0.97
C ASP A 166 17.13 2.94 -0.12
N ASN A 167 17.35 1.81 0.56
CA ASN A 167 18.51 1.50 1.39
C ASN A 167 19.70 0.91 0.61
N GLY A 168 19.52 0.60 -0.69
CA GLY A 168 20.57 0.02 -1.54
C GLY A 168 20.89 -1.44 -1.26
N TYR A 169 20.10 -2.13 -0.44
CA TYR A 169 20.29 -3.56 -0.17
C TYR A 169 20.01 -4.39 -1.44
N LYS A 170 20.88 -5.36 -1.71
CA LYS A 170 20.71 -6.38 -2.75
C LYS A 170 21.34 -7.67 -2.25
N ASP A 171 20.65 -8.80 -2.40
CA ASP A 171 21.20 -10.10 -2.05
C ASP A 171 22.05 -10.66 -3.21
N GLN A 172 22.95 -11.59 -2.90
CA GLN A 172 23.68 -12.35 -3.89
C GLN A 172 22.75 -13.30 -4.64
N ASN A 173 23.08 -13.63 -5.90
CA ASN A 173 22.34 -14.63 -6.66
C ASN A 173 22.49 -16.02 -6.01
N LYS A 174 21.35 -16.60 -5.63
CA LYS A 174 21.25 -17.92 -4.96
C LYS A 174 20.38 -18.89 -5.77
N VAL A 175 20.22 -18.69 -7.08
CA VAL A 175 19.47 -19.62 -7.95
C VAL A 175 19.98 -21.06 -7.77
N GLY A 176 19.04 -22.00 -7.64
CA GLY A 176 19.31 -23.41 -7.37
C GLY A 176 19.49 -23.76 -5.88
N GLN A 177 19.68 -22.77 -5.01
CA GLN A 177 19.61 -22.98 -3.55
C GLN A 177 18.15 -23.01 -3.09
N ARG A 178 17.91 -23.42 -1.84
CA ARG A 178 16.57 -23.44 -1.23
C ARG A 178 16.45 -22.41 -0.12
N VAL A 179 15.26 -21.81 0.03
CA VAL A 179 14.96 -20.87 1.10
C VAL A 179 14.59 -21.61 2.37
N GLY A 180 15.48 -21.56 3.38
CA GLY A 180 15.21 -21.95 4.77
C GLY A 180 15.42 -20.84 5.77
N ALA A 181 15.69 -19.62 5.30
CA ALA A 181 15.89 -18.46 6.18
C ALA A 181 14.58 -18.12 6.91
N THR A 182 14.68 -17.81 8.20
CA THR A 182 13.56 -17.34 9.02
C THR A 182 13.85 -15.95 9.55
N LEU A 183 12.81 -15.13 9.72
CA LEU A 183 12.93 -13.79 10.28
C LEU A 183 12.28 -13.76 11.67
N GLY A 184 13.05 -13.34 12.68
CA GLY A 184 12.54 -13.02 14.01
C GLY A 184 11.92 -11.63 14.08
N LYS A 185 11.13 -11.36 15.12
CA LYS A 185 10.50 -10.04 15.35
C LYS A 185 11.51 -8.90 15.44
N ASP A 186 12.67 -9.16 16.03
CA ASP A 186 13.80 -8.23 16.17
C ASP A 186 14.60 -8.05 14.87
N GLY A 187 14.22 -8.73 13.78
CA GLY A 187 14.94 -8.73 12.52
C GLY A 187 16.08 -9.75 12.47
N ALA A 188 16.23 -10.61 13.47
CA ALA A 188 17.25 -11.66 13.46
C ALA A 188 16.95 -12.69 12.37
N ILE A 189 17.98 -13.03 11.59
CA ILE A 189 17.89 -14.08 10.57
C ILE A 189 18.34 -15.40 11.17
N GLY A 190 17.42 -16.36 11.16
CA GLY A 190 17.68 -17.75 11.50
C GLY A 190 17.65 -18.65 10.26
N PHE A 191 17.85 -19.95 10.47
CA PHE A 191 17.73 -20.95 9.42
C PHE A 191 17.03 -22.20 9.94
N ARG A 192 16.13 -22.74 9.13
CA ARG A 192 15.36 -23.96 9.40
C ARG A 192 15.47 -24.89 8.20
N GLN A 193 16.24 -25.97 8.37
CA GLN A 193 16.47 -26.97 7.33
C GLN A 193 15.17 -27.65 6.89
N ASP A 194 14.28 -27.95 7.84
CA ASP A 194 12.98 -28.57 7.58
C ASP A 194 12.05 -27.68 6.73
N LEU A 195 12.19 -26.34 6.82
CA LEU A 195 11.50 -25.41 5.93
C LEU A 195 12.16 -25.37 4.55
N ALA A 196 13.49 -25.39 4.48
CA ALA A 196 14.21 -25.48 3.20
C ALA A 196 13.84 -26.73 2.40
N GLU A 197 13.46 -27.82 3.06
CA GLU A 197 13.08 -29.08 2.41
C GLU A 197 11.66 -29.11 1.85
N GLN A 198 10.83 -28.12 2.18
CA GLN A 198 9.47 -27.99 1.64
C GLN A 198 9.47 -27.78 0.13
N ARG A 199 8.38 -28.21 -0.53
CA ARG A 199 8.24 -28.04 -1.98
C ARG A 199 8.11 -26.56 -2.35
N GLY A 200 8.78 -26.15 -3.43
CA GLY A 200 8.66 -24.81 -4.01
C GLY A 200 9.56 -23.74 -3.37
N THR A 201 10.42 -24.12 -2.41
CA THR A 201 11.39 -23.23 -1.77
C THR A 201 12.68 -23.04 -2.57
N ASP A 202 12.88 -23.83 -3.62
CA ASP A 202 14.03 -23.67 -4.51
C ASP A 202 13.95 -22.35 -5.26
N ILE A 203 15.06 -21.61 -5.26
CA ILE A 203 15.16 -20.29 -5.89
C ILE A 203 15.26 -20.51 -7.40
N ALA A 204 14.21 -20.10 -8.10
CA ALA A 204 14.08 -20.31 -9.55
C ALA A 204 14.60 -19.12 -10.35
N VAL A 205 14.51 -17.91 -9.80
CA VAL A 205 14.87 -16.66 -10.49
C VAL A 205 15.61 -15.73 -9.53
N TYR A 206 16.60 -15.01 -10.08
CA TYR A 206 17.23 -13.88 -9.43
C TYR A 206 17.00 -12.62 -10.28
N GLU A 207 16.43 -11.58 -9.68
CA GLU A 207 16.23 -10.28 -10.33
C GLU A 207 17.43 -9.37 -10.05
N SER A 208 18.24 -9.12 -11.07
CA SER A 208 19.47 -8.34 -10.94
C SER A 208 19.24 -6.85 -10.64
N VAL A 209 18.08 -6.30 -11.03
CA VAL A 209 17.74 -4.89 -10.79
C VAL A 209 17.50 -4.63 -9.31
N THR A 210 16.80 -5.53 -8.62
CA THR A 210 16.38 -5.39 -7.22
C THR A 210 17.22 -6.24 -6.25
N GLY A 211 17.98 -7.22 -6.76
CA GLY A 211 18.76 -8.15 -5.96
C GLY A 211 17.93 -9.23 -5.27
N HIS A 212 16.69 -9.48 -5.71
CA HIS A 212 15.81 -10.45 -5.08
C HIS A 212 15.98 -11.87 -5.63
N ASN A 213 16.00 -12.83 -4.71
CA ASN A 213 15.91 -14.25 -5.00
C ASN A 213 14.46 -14.72 -4.85
N VAL A 214 13.86 -15.25 -5.92
CA VAL A 214 12.44 -15.60 -5.96
C VAL A 214 12.27 -17.12 -5.89
N PRO A 215 11.70 -17.67 -4.80
CA PRO A 215 11.34 -19.07 -4.71
C PRO A 215 10.36 -19.49 -5.81
N ARG A 216 10.48 -20.73 -6.27
CA ARG A 216 9.65 -21.30 -7.35
C ARG A 216 8.16 -21.11 -7.09
N VAL A 217 7.68 -21.33 -5.86
CA VAL A 217 6.26 -21.16 -5.53
C VAL A 217 5.73 -19.75 -5.85
N PHE A 218 6.51 -18.70 -5.57
CA PHE A 218 6.13 -17.33 -5.88
C PHE A 218 6.32 -17.00 -7.35
N ASN A 219 7.38 -17.52 -7.97
CA ASN A 219 7.61 -17.35 -9.41
C ASN A 219 6.49 -17.99 -10.25
N ASP A 220 6.05 -19.18 -9.89
CA ASP A 220 5.00 -19.90 -10.61
C ASP A 220 3.64 -19.22 -10.36
N PHE A 221 3.37 -18.77 -9.14
CA PHE A 221 2.17 -18.00 -8.82
C PHE A 221 2.06 -16.71 -9.66
N ARG A 222 3.10 -15.86 -9.66
CA ARG A 222 3.05 -14.57 -10.38
C ARG A 222 2.96 -14.74 -11.90
N ASN A 223 3.54 -15.81 -12.45
CA ASN A 223 3.59 -16.06 -13.88
C ASN A 223 2.39 -16.87 -14.38
N GLY A 224 1.66 -17.54 -13.49
CA GLY A 224 0.43 -18.28 -13.81
C GLY A 224 -0.82 -17.41 -13.87
N GLY A 225 -0.72 -16.12 -13.50
CA GLY A 225 -1.83 -15.17 -13.53
C GLY A 225 -2.16 -14.66 -14.93
N PRO A 226 -3.40 -14.18 -15.16
CA PRO A 226 -3.83 -13.62 -16.45
C PRO A 226 -3.30 -12.20 -16.71
N ILE A 227 -2.76 -11.53 -15.69
CA ILE A 227 -2.16 -10.19 -15.76
C ILE A 227 -0.64 -10.32 -15.74
N PRO A 228 0.11 -9.56 -16.57
CA PRO A 228 1.57 -9.57 -16.54
C PRO A 228 2.12 -9.33 -15.13
N ALA A 229 3.02 -10.21 -14.67
CA ALA A 229 3.57 -10.17 -13.32
C ALA A 229 4.18 -8.79 -12.96
N ILE A 230 4.87 -8.16 -13.91
CA ILE A 230 5.46 -6.81 -13.73
C ILE A 230 4.40 -5.74 -13.41
N ALA A 231 3.19 -5.87 -13.93
CA ALA A 231 2.11 -4.92 -13.71
C ALA A 231 1.39 -5.16 -12.37
N ALA A 232 1.26 -6.44 -11.98
CA ALA A 232 0.61 -6.82 -10.71
C ALA A 232 1.55 -6.72 -9.50
N PHE A 233 2.83 -7.05 -9.64
CA PHE A 233 3.77 -7.22 -8.52
C PHE A 233 5.01 -6.33 -8.61
N GLY A 234 5.21 -5.61 -9.73
CA GLY A 234 6.43 -4.85 -9.96
C GLY A 234 7.63 -5.75 -10.31
N LEU A 235 8.82 -5.17 -10.28
CA LEU A 235 10.05 -5.96 -10.35
C LEU A 235 10.19 -6.72 -9.03
N PRO A 236 10.35 -8.04 -9.09
CA PRO A 236 10.35 -8.88 -7.92
C PRO A 236 11.63 -8.78 -7.12
#